data_AF-A0A162C3V9-F1
#
_entry.id   AF-A0A162C3V9-F1
#
_cell.length_a   1.000
_cell.length_b   1.000
_cell.length_c   1.000
_cell.angle_alpha   90.00
_cell.angle_beta   90.00
_cell.angle_gamma   90.00
#
_symmetry.space_group_name_H-M   'P 1'
#
loop_
_entity.id
_entity.type
_entity.pdbx_description
1 polymer ?
#
loop_
_entity_poly.entity_id
_entity_poly.type
_entity_poly.pdbx_seq_one_letter_code
_entity_poly.pdbx_strand_id
1 'polypeptide(L)' 'TSAQYVTSVLEQTLLPYVLAEFPGVDPVVFVQDNSAIHNARHTREWLALHPQLIALDWPTKGAD' A
#
# COMPACT_ATOMS: atom_id res chain seq x y z
N THR A 1 9.97 -6.51 -8.77
CA THR A 1 10.21 -7.28 -7.52
C THR A 1 9.49 -6.59 -6.37
N SER A 2 9.37 -7.20 -5.19
CA SER A 2 8.74 -6.51 -4.04
C SER A 2 9.52 -5.26 -3.59
N ALA A 3 10.85 -5.28 -3.67
CA ALA A 3 11.68 -4.13 -3.36
C ALA A 3 11.39 -2.94 -4.30
N GLN A 4 11.29 -3.20 -5.60
CA GLN A 4 10.94 -2.16 -6.58
C GLN A 4 9.50 -1.66 -6.42
N TYR A 5 8.58 -2.55 -6.03
CA TYR A 5 7.20 -2.14 -5.72
C TYR A 5 7.17 -1.15 -4.55
N VAL A 6 7.90 -1.44 -3.47
CA VAL A 6 8.03 -0.53 -2.32
C VAL A 6 8.63 0.81 -2.75
N THR A 7 9.80 0.82 -3.39
CA THR A 7 10.51 2.08 -3.65
C THR A 7 9.86 2.91 -4.76
N SER A 8 9.51 2.30 -5.89
CA SER A 8 9.01 3.05 -7.05
C SER A 8 7.51 3.34 -6.99
N VAL A 9 6.73 2.46 -6.37
CA VAL A 9 5.26 2.62 -6.34
C VAL A 9 4.80 3.17 -5.00
N LEU A 10 5.08 2.48 -3.89
CA LEU A 10 4.54 2.88 -2.59
C LEU A 10 5.17 4.17 -2.07
N GLU A 11 6.50 4.25 -2.07
CA GLU A 11 7.25 5.36 -1.49
C GLU A 11 7.30 6.58 -2.42
N GLN A 12 7.64 6.39 -3.70
CA GLN A 12 7.82 7.52 -4.63
C GLN A 12 6.50 8.05 -5.23
N THR A 13 5.44 7.24 -5.27
CA THR A 13 4.19 7.62 -5.95
C THR A 13 3.00 7.69 -4.99
N LEU A 14 2.66 6.58 -4.33
CA LEU A 14 1.43 6.47 -3.55
C LEU A 14 1.44 7.38 -2.31
N LEU A 15 2.48 7.29 -1.47
CA LEU A 15 2.53 8.04 -0.22
C LEU A 15 2.51 9.56 -0.45
N PRO A 16 3.32 10.15 -1.35
CA PRO A 16 3.23 11.58 -1.65
C PRO A 16 1.85 12.02 -2.14
N TYR A 17 1.22 11.21 -3.00
CA TYR A 17 -0.13 11.47 -3.48
C TYR A 17 -1.15 11.48 -2.34
N VAL A 18 -1.10 10.47 -1.46
CA VAL A 18 -2.02 10.37 -0.31
C VAL A 18 -1.88 11.57 0.62
N LEU A 19 -0.64 11.97 0.94
CA LEU A 19 -0.37 13.11 1.81
C LEU A 19 -0.82 14.46 1.20
N ALA A 20 -0.82 14.57 -0.13
CA ALA A 20 -1.24 15.79 -0.82
C ALA A 20 -2.77 15.88 -0.97
N GLU A 21 -3.42 14.78 -1.35
CA GLU A 21 -4.84 14.79 -1.72
C GLU A 21 -5.79 14.55 -0.54
N PHE A 22 -5.33 13.91 0.53
CA PHE A 22 -6.14 13.60 1.71
C PHE A 22 -5.61 14.28 2.98
N PRO A 23 -5.42 15.62 3.00
CA PRO A 23 -4.85 16.31 4.15
C PRO A 23 -5.76 16.18 5.37
N GLY A 24 -5.23 15.68 6.48
CA GLY A 24 -5.95 15.52 7.75
C GLY A 24 -6.90 14.33 7.81
N VAL A 25 -6.93 13.49 6.78
CA VAL A 25 -7.63 12.20 6.80
C VAL A 25 -6.58 11.12 7.07
N ASP A 26 -6.52 10.68 8.31
CA ASP A 26 -5.67 9.55 8.72
C ASP A 26 -6.49 8.54 9.54
N PRO A 27 -6.48 7.24 9.18
CA PRO A 27 -5.77 6.63 8.06
C PRO A 27 -6.59 6.59 6.76
N VAL A 28 -5.91 6.62 5.61
CA VAL A 28 -6.48 6.31 4.30
C VAL A 28 -6.55 4.80 4.10
N VAL A 29 -7.71 4.31 3.68
CA VAL A 29 -7.90 2.90 3.33
C VAL A 29 -7.22 2.62 1.98
N PHE A 30 -6.30 1.67 1.98
CA PHE A 30 -5.55 1.24 0.81
C PHE A 30 -5.94 -0.18 0.43
N VAL A 31 -6.33 -0.37 -0.82
CA VAL A 31 -6.71 -1.67 -1.38
C VAL A 31 -5.74 -2.02 -2.51
N GLN A 32 -5.27 -3.26 -2.50
CA GLN A 32 -4.44 -3.86 -3.53
C GLN A 32 -4.83 -5.33 -3.67
N ASP A 33 -4.57 -5.92 -4.83
CA ASP A 33 -4.80 -7.35 -5.02
C ASP A 33 -3.88 -8.21 -4.14
N ASN A 34 -4.21 -9.49 -4.01
CA ASN A 34 -3.49 -10.44 -3.17
C ASN A 34 -2.24 -11.03 -3.88
N SER A 35 -1.55 -10.27 -4.74
CA SER A 35 -0.35 -10.76 -5.43
C SER A 35 0.79 -11.07 -4.46
N ALA A 36 1.71 -11.96 -4.88
CA ALA A 36 2.85 -12.35 -4.06
C ALA A 36 3.78 -11.18 -3.71
N ILE A 37 3.89 -10.17 -4.60
CA ILE A 37 4.73 -9.00 -4.36
C ILE A 37 4.10 -8.06 -3.33
N HIS A 38 2.77 -7.94 -3.29
CA HIS A 38 2.05 -7.11 -2.31
C HIS A 38 2.11 -7.70 -0.89
N ASN A 39 2.19 -9.03 -0.81
CA ASN A 39 2.30 -9.78 0.45
C ASN A 39 3.73 -10.11 0.87
N ALA A 40 4.71 -9.75 0.04
CA ALA A 40 6.11 -10.00 0.35
C ALA A 40 6.50 -9.32 1.66
N ARG A 41 7.45 -9.92 2.39
CA ARG A 41 7.91 -9.42 3.70
C ARG A 41 8.24 -7.91 3.67
N HIS A 42 9.05 -7.49 2.70
CA HIS A 42 9.45 -6.10 2.53
C HIS A 42 8.26 -5.14 2.37
N THR A 43 7.22 -5.56 1.64
CA THR A 43 6.03 -4.74 1.41
C THR A 43 5.17 -4.63 2.67
N ARG A 44 4.98 -5.75 3.39
CA ARG A 44 4.25 -5.75 4.67
C ARG A 44 4.97 -4.94 5.75
N GLU A 45 6.29 -5.07 5.84
CA GLU A 45 7.12 -4.28 6.76
C GLU A 45 7.04 -2.79 6.44
N TRP A 46 7.10 -2.42 5.15
CA TRP A 46 6.94 -1.02 4.75
C TRP A 46 5.55 -0.48 5.11
N LEU A 47 4.47 -1.20 4.80
CA LEU A 47 3.10 -0.77 5.15
C LEU A 47 2.92 -0.59 6.67
N ALA A 48 3.51 -1.47 7.49
CA ALA A 48 3.45 -1.36 8.95
C ALA A 48 4.15 -0.11 9.51
N LEU A 49 5.10 0.48 8.77
CA LEU A 49 5.81 1.70 9.15
C LEU A 49 5.09 2.99 8.70
N HIS A 50 4.04 2.88 7.88
CA HIS A 50 3.32 4.01 7.30
C HIS A 50 1.85 3.99 7.74
N PRO A 51 1.56 4.42 8.98
CA PRO A 51 0.21 4.35 9.56
C PRO A 51 -0.82 5.25 8.86
N GLN A 52 -0.39 6.10 7.92
CA GLN A 52 -1.29 6.85 7.03
C GLN A 52 -2.08 5.93 6.10
N LEU A 53 -1.62 4.68 5.91
CA LEU A 53 -2.25 3.68 5.06
C LEU A 53 -2.73 2.50 5.90
N ILE A 54 -4.02 2.16 5.80
CA ILE A 54 -4.55 0.87 6.26
C ILE A 54 -4.76 -0.02 5.04
N ALA A 55 -3.91 -1.03 4.88
CA ALA A 55 -4.13 -2.07 3.87
C ALA A 55 -5.29 -2.98 4.27
N LEU A 56 -6.31 -3.09 3.41
CA LEU A 56 -7.39 -4.07 3.60
C LEU A 56 -7.03 -5.43 3.02
N ASP A 57 -7.51 -6.48 3.68
CA ASP A 57 -7.43 -7.84 3.17
C ASP A 57 -8.32 -7.98 1.92
N TRP A 58 -7.70 -8.33 0.78
CA TRP A 58 -8.40 -8.55 -0.48
C TRP A 58 -8.48 -10.04 -0.85
N PRO A 59 -9.64 -10.55 -1.28
CA PRO A 59 -9.76 -11.93 -1.73
C PRO A 59 -8.95 -12.19 -3.02
N THR A 60 -8.38 -13.39 -3.15
CA THR A 60 -7.53 -13.77 -4.31
C THR A 60 -8.26 -13.73 -5.66
N LYS A 61 -9.60 -13.76 -5.67
CA LYS A 61 -10.45 -13.62 -6.86
C LYS A 61 -11.63 -12.67 -6.59
N GLY A 62 -11.33 -11.41 -6.27
CA GLY A 62 -12.33 -10.35 -6.12
C GLY A 62 -12.16 -9.27 -7.16
N ALA A 63 -12.27 -9.60 -8.44
CA ALA A 63 -12.29 -8.61 -9.53
C ALA A 63 -13.69 -8.53 -10.18
N ASP A 64 -14.69 -9.03 -9.46
CA ASP A 64 -16.09 -9.17 -9.87
C ASP A 64 -16.83 -7.83 -10.00
#